data_AF-A0A9P0YPX2-F1
#
_entry.id   AF-A0A9P0YPX2-F1
#
_cell.length_a   1.000
_cell.length_b   1.000
_cell.length_c   1.000
_cell.angle_alpha   90.00
_cell.angle_beta   90.00
_cell.angle_gamma   90.00
#
_symmetry.space_group_name_H-M   'P 1'
#
loop_
_entity.id
_entity.type
_entity.pdbx_description
1 polymer ?
#
loop_
_entity_poly.entity_id
_entity_poly.type
_entity_poly.pdbx_seq_one_letter_code
_entity_poly.pdbx_strand_id
1 'polypeptide(L)' 'MNKDEQTTINHFHEKLLKLKDLMKTQAGKRRAERRHKVMEDFLKEFYEEWDGNA' A
#
# COMPACT_ATOMS: atom_id res chain seq x y z
N MET A 1 -1.76 20.32 8.69
CA MET A 1 -0.95 19.11 8.40
C MET A 1 0.17 19.58 7.51
N ASN A 2 1.42 19.48 7.99
CA ASN A 2 2.59 19.99 7.28
C ASN A 2 2.71 19.27 5.93
N LYS A 3 2.91 20.04 4.87
CA LYS A 3 2.88 19.58 3.47
C LYS A 3 4.17 18.83 3.07
N ASP A 4 5.16 18.83 3.96
CA ASP A 4 6.55 18.49 3.64
C ASP A 4 6.91 17.00 3.90
N GLU A 5 5.99 16.19 4.45
CA GLU A 5 6.22 14.75 4.75
C GLU A 5 5.35 13.78 3.92
N GLN A 6 4.60 14.26 2.93
CA GLN A 6 3.80 13.38 2.06
C GLN A 6 4.64 12.90 0.87
N THR A 7 5.47 11.89 1.10
CA THR A 7 6.03 11.10 -0.01
C THR A 7 4.97 10.17 -0.59
N THR A 8 5.13 9.80 -1.86
CA THR A 8 4.24 8.82 -2.51
C THR A 8 4.22 7.50 -1.73
N ILE A 9 5.37 7.05 -1.21
CA ILE A 9 5.47 5.82 -0.41
C ILE A 9 4.76 5.96 0.94
N ASN A 10 4.87 7.11 1.61
CA ASN A 10 4.14 7.34 2.85
C ASN A 10 2.61 7.27 2.62
N HIS A 11 2.11 7.70 1.44
CA HIS A 11 0.69 7.58 1.11
C HIS A 11 0.17 6.12 1.07
N PHE A 12 1.03 5.16 0.69
CA PHE A 12 0.66 3.75 0.74
C PHE A 12 0.30 3.33 2.18
N HIS A 13 1.16 3.68 3.13
CA HIS A 13 1.02 3.34 4.55
C HIS A 13 -0.08 4.15 5.24
N GLU A 14 -0.18 5.44 4.95
CA GLU A 14 -1.19 6.31 5.55
C GLU A 14 -2.61 5.91 5.14
N LYS A 15 -2.79 5.51 3.87
CA LYS A 15 -4.13 5.34 3.29
C LYS A 15 -4.30 4.05 2.50
N LEU A 16 -3.53 3.82 1.43
CA LEU A 16 -3.88 2.82 0.42
C LEU A 16 -3.96 1.40 1.01
N LEU A 17 -3.02 1.05 1.90
CA LEU A 17 -2.99 -0.25 2.55
C LEU A 17 -4.17 -0.47 3.51
N LYS A 18 -4.79 0.60 4.03
CA LYS A 18 -5.95 0.51 4.94
C LYS A 18 -7.29 0.36 4.22
N LEU A 19 -7.35 0.62 2.90
CA LEU A 19 -8.61 0.61 2.15
C LEU A 19 -9.27 -0.76 2.07
N LYS A 20 -8.50 -1.87 2.16
CA LYS A 20 -9.06 -3.23 2.11
C LYS A 20 -10.07 -3.49 3.24
N ASP A 21 -9.80 -2.95 4.43
CA ASP A 21 -10.59 -3.19 5.64
C ASP A 21 -11.86 -2.33 5.67
N LEU A 22 -11.89 -1.26 4.87
CA LEU A 22 -13.03 -0.36 4.76
C LEU A 22 -14.11 -0.88 3.79
N MET A 23 -13.82 -1.96 3.04
CA MET A 23 -14.76 -2.55 2.09
C MET A 23 -16.00 -3.10 2.81
N LYS A 24 -17.19 -2.69 2.34
CA LYS A 24 -18.47 -3.04 2.97
C LYS A 24 -19.07 -4.35 2.48
N THR A 25 -18.75 -4.77 1.26
CA THR A 25 -19.29 -6.01 0.67
C THR A 25 -18.24 -7.12 0.67
N GLN A 26 -18.69 -8.37 0.77
CA GLN A 26 -17.80 -9.54 0.71
C GLN A 26 -17.06 -9.63 -0.63
N ALA A 27 -17.74 -9.30 -1.74
CA ALA A 27 -17.10 -9.23 -3.04
C ALA A 27 -16.04 -8.11 -3.13
N GLY A 28 -16.31 -6.96 -2.51
CA GLY A 28 -15.36 -5.85 -2.40
C GLY A 28 -14.11 -6.23 -1.60
N LYS A 29 -14.29 -6.88 -0.44
CA LYS A 29 -13.19 -7.38 0.39
C LYS A 29 -12.28 -8.33 -0.38
N ARG A 30 -12.83 -9.38 -1.01
CA ARG A 30 -12.04 -10.32 -1.83
C ARG A 30 -11.26 -9.65 -2.95
N ARG A 31 -11.86 -8.66 -3.63
CA ARG A 31 -11.16 -7.90 -4.68
C ARG A 31 -10.07 -7.00 -4.10
N ALA A 32 -10.34 -6.37 -2.96
CA ALA A 32 -9.39 -5.48 -2.30
C ALA A 32 -8.20 -6.24 -1.71
N GLU A 33 -8.39 -7.45 -1.16
CA GLU A 33 -7.29 -8.32 -0.70
C GLU A 33 -6.30 -8.62 -1.83
N ARG A 34 -6.79 -9.04 -3.00
CA ARG A 34 -5.92 -9.29 -4.16
C ARG A 34 -5.13 -8.04 -4.56
N ARG A 35 -5.77 -6.87 -4.60
CA ARG A 35 -5.12 -5.61 -4.96
C ARG A 35 -4.13 -5.15 -3.89
N HIS A 36 -4.46 -5.36 -2.63
CA HIS A 36 -3.59 -5.05 -1.50
C HIS A 36 -2.31 -5.87 -1.57
N LYS A 37 -2.40 -7.16 -1.89
CA LYS A 37 -1.21 -7.99 -2.05
C LYS A 37 -0.25 -7.47 -3.13
N VAL A 38 -0.78 -7.01 -4.27
CA VAL A 38 0.05 -6.39 -5.31
C VAL A 38 0.78 -5.14 -4.79
N MET A 39 0.12 -4.32 -3.96
CA MET A 39 0.76 -3.15 -3.34
C MET A 39 1.84 -3.54 -2.32
N GLU A 40 1.61 -4.59 -1.53
CA GLU A 40 2.63 -5.11 -0.60
C GLU A 40 3.84 -5.68 -1.34
N ASP A 41 3.61 -6.47 -2.39
CA ASP A 41 4.66 -7.06 -3.19
C ASP A 41 5.49 -5.97 -3.90
N PHE A 42 4.84 -4.92 -4.44
CA PHE A 42 5.53 -3.74 -5.00
C PHE A 42 6.38 -3.00 -3.96
N LEU A 43 5.85 -2.74 -2.77
CA LEU A 43 6.60 -2.03 -1.72
C LEU A 43 7.81 -2.84 -1.28
N LYS A 44 7.67 -4.16 -1.20
CA LYS A 44 8.78 -5.05 -0.86
C LYS A 44 9.94 -4.89 -1.85
N GLU A 45 9.65 -5.03 -3.15
CA GLU A 45 10.66 -4.89 -4.22
C GLU A 45 11.26 -3.48 -4.21
N PHE A 46 10.42 -2.45 -4.06
CA PHE A 46 10.89 -1.07 -3.94
C PHE A 46 11.88 -0.87 -2.79
N TYR A 47 11.64 -1.45 -1.61
CA TYR A 47 12.56 -1.33 -0.48
C TYR A 47 13.83 -2.16 -0.67
N GLU A 48 13.75 -3.33 -1.31
CA GLU A 48 14.92 -4.13 -1.68
C GLU A 48 15.85 -3.35 -2.63
N GLU A 49 15.27 -2.68 -3.64
CA GLU A 49 16.02 -1.79 -4.55
C GLU A 49 16.58 -0.56 -3.82
N TRP A 50 15.78 0.08 -2.97
CA TRP A 50 16.17 1.29 -2.24
C TRP A 50 17.34 1.07 -1.30
N ASP A 51 17.34 -0.06 -0.58
CA ASP A 51 18.40 -0.44 0.34
C ASP A 51 19.64 -1.02 -0.37
N GLY A 52 19.58 -1.19 -1.70
CA GLY A 52 20.68 -1.72 -2.52
C GLY A 52 20.89 -3.23 -2.37
N ASN A 53 19.84 -3.96 -1.99
CA ASN A 53 19.87 -5.43 -1.82
C ASN A 53 19.43 -6.21 -3.07
N ALA A 54 19.03 -5.49 -4.13
CA ALA A 54 18.60 -6.05 -5.42
C ALA A 54 19.76 -6.39 -6.36
#